data_AF-A0A9D4DLK7-F1
#
_entry.id   AF-A0A9D4DLK7-F1
#
_cell.length_a   1.000
_cell.length_b   1.000
_cell.length_c   1.000
_cell.angle_alpha   90.00
_cell.angle_beta   90.00
_cell.angle_gamma   90.00
#
_symmetry.space_group_name_H-M   'P 1'
#
loop_
_entity.id
_entity.type
_entity.pdbx_description
1 polymer ?
#
loop_
_entity_poly.entity_id
_entity_poly.type
_entity_poly.pdbx_seq_one_letter_code
_entity_poly.pdbx_strand_id
1 'polypeptide(L)'
;MCQSKPCGNDQDCYNTPYGYTCKCPPGQKFNGSSCIVTNPCLQWGTCSQACTLDDSVTKGYQCSCHAGYFLKSDDFTCKPLGE
;
A
#
# COMPACT_ATOMS: atom_id res chain seq x y z
N MET A 1 17.27 -2.51 22.80
CA MET A 1 17.46 -1.42 21.82
C MET A 1 17.57 -2.01 20.42
N CYS A 2 17.22 -1.24 19.38
CA CYS A 2 17.04 -1.74 18.00
C CYS A 2 18.23 -2.49 17.37
N GLN A 3 19.43 -2.35 17.95
CA GLN A 3 20.64 -3.11 17.64
C GLN A 3 20.43 -4.63 17.70
N SER A 4 19.55 -5.13 18.56
CA SER A 4 19.26 -6.57 18.71
C SER A 4 18.13 -7.08 17.80
N LYS A 5 17.67 -6.27 16.82
CA LYS A 5 16.48 -6.57 15.99
C LYS A 5 15.30 -7.14 16.80
N PRO A 6 14.78 -6.39 17.79
CA PRO A 6 13.71 -6.86 18.65
C PRO A 6 12.32 -6.87 17.98
N CYS A 7 12.20 -6.34 16.76
CA CYS A 7 10.96 -6.26 16.00
C CYS A 7 10.86 -7.41 14.99
N GLY A 8 9.63 -7.79 14.62
CA GLY A 8 9.38 -8.83 13.61
C GLY A 8 9.91 -8.44 12.22
N ASN A 9 10.10 -9.42 11.34
CA ASN A 9 10.33 -9.16 9.93
C ASN A 9 9.16 -8.29 9.42
N ASP A 10 9.47 -7.19 8.73
CA ASP A 10 8.55 -6.13 8.26
C ASP A 10 8.24 -4.97 9.23
N GLN A 11 8.88 -4.88 10.39
CA GLN A 11 8.76 -3.71 11.28
C GLN A 11 10.05 -2.90 11.38
N ASP A 12 9.93 -1.58 11.26
CA ASP A 12 10.99 -0.64 11.59
C ASP A 12 11.09 -0.44 13.10
N CYS A 13 12.31 -0.53 13.61
CA CYS A 13 12.60 -0.33 15.02
C CYS A 13 13.11 1.09 15.27
N TYR A 14 12.45 1.80 16.18
CA TYR A 14 12.84 3.14 16.59
C TYR A 14 13.23 3.13 18.07
N ASN A 15 14.44 3.57 18.41
CA ASN A 15 14.85 3.73 19.81
C ASN A 15 14.11 4.93 20.42
N THR A 16 13.66 4.79 21.65
CA THR A 16 13.00 5.85 22.43
C THR A 16 13.78 6.08 23.74
N PRO A 17 13.62 7.24 24.41
CA PRO A 17 14.27 7.49 25.70
C PRO A 17 13.94 6.43 26.78
N TYR A 18 12.82 5.74 26.62
CA TYR A 18 12.33 4.70 27.52
C TYR A 18 12.57 3.27 27.00
N GLY A 19 13.29 3.09 25.88
CA GLY A 19 13.55 1.77 25.29
C GLY A 19 13.53 1.77 23.76
N TYR A 20 12.60 1.02 23.19
CA TYR A 20 12.40 0.94 21.74
C TYR A 20 10.92 0.78 21.41
N THR A 21 10.52 1.12 20.18
CA THR A 21 9.19 0.91 19.64
C THR A 21 9.29 0.33 18.23
N CYS A 22 8.45 -0.64 17.93
CA CYS A 22 8.33 -1.24 16.60
C CYS A 22 7.14 -0.59 15.88
N LYS A 23 7.37 -0.09 14.67
CA LYS A 23 6.31 0.48 13.83
C LYS A 23 6.42 -0.10 12.43
N CYS A 24 5.28 -0.27 11.77
CA CYS A 24 5.29 -0.65 10.37
C CYS A 24 5.87 0.50 9.51
N PRO A 25 6.50 0.17 8.37
CA PRO A 25 6.96 1.16 7.41
C PRO A 25 5.84 2.13 6.99
N PRO A 26 6.19 3.34 6.50
CA PRO A 26 5.22 4.28 5.98
C PRO A 26 4.27 3.63 4.94
N GLY A 27 2.96 3.84 5.10
CA GLY A 27 1.93 3.24 4.25
C GLY A 27 1.46 1.86 4.69
N GLN A 28 2.05 1.28 5.73
CA GLN A 28 1.67 -0.02 6.30
C GLN A 28 1.11 0.11 7.72
N LYS A 29 0.23 -0.82 8.09
CA LYS A 29 -0.35 -0.92 9.44
C LYS A 29 -0.20 -2.34 9.95
N PHE A 30 0.02 -2.46 11.24
CA PHE A 30 0.11 -3.77 11.88
C PHE A 30 -1.29 -4.37 12.02
N ASN A 31 -1.51 -5.55 11.44
CA ASN A 31 -2.78 -6.26 11.49
C ASN A 31 -2.82 -7.31 12.63
N GLY A 32 -2.00 -7.16 13.68
CA GLY A 32 -1.89 -8.13 14.77
C GLY A 32 -0.89 -9.27 14.52
N SER A 33 -0.61 -9.59 13.25
CA SER A 33 0.34 -10.65 12.86
C SER A 33 1.51 -10.11 12.03
N SER A 34 1.23 -9.24 11.06
CA SER A 34 2.21 -8.69 10.11
C SER A 34 1.88 -7.25 9.77
N CYS A 35 2.86 -6.52 9.24
CA CYS A 35 2.61 -5.23 8.61
C CYS A 35 1.97 -5.45 7.24
N ILE A 36 0.76 -4.92 7.06
CA ILE A 36 0.05 -4.97 5.79
C ILE A 36 0.03 -3.58 5.18
N VAL A 37 0.12 -3.50 3.86
CA VAL A 37 -0.06 -2.24 3.14
C VAL A 37 -1.49 -1.76 3.36
N THR A 38 -1.64 -0.70 4.16
CA THR A 38 -2.95 -0.12 4.49
C THR A 38 -3.54 0.65 3.34
N ASN A 39 -2.68 1.22 2.49
CA ASN A 39 -3.12 1.93 1.31
C ASN A 39 -2.26 1.57 0.10
N PRO A 40 -2.66 0.55 -0.68
CA PRO A 40 -1.98 0.17 -1.91
C PRO A 40 -1.85 1.34 -2.88
N CYS A 41 -2.77 2.31 -2.87
CA CYS A 41 -2.72 3.49 -3.74
C CYS A 41 -1.56 4.44 -3.45
N LEU A 42 -0.91 4.34 -2.29
CA LEU A 42 0.30 5.09 -1.99
C LEU A 42 1.56 4.45 -2.58
N GLN A 43 1.46 3.20 -3.04
CA GLN A 43 2.56 2.54 -3.72
C GLN A 43 2.62 3.00 -5.18
N TRP A 44 3.84 3.35 -5.61
CA TRP A 44 4.09 3.63 -7.01
C TRP A 44 3.80 2.39 -7.85
N GLY A 45 3.11 2.58 -8.98
CA GLY A 45 2.79 1.50 -9.90
C GLY A 45 1.60 0.63 -9.49
N THR A 46 0.79 1.05 -8.53
CA THR A 46 -0.47 0.35 -8.18
C THR A 46 -1.54 0.51 -9.26
N CYS A 47 -1.66 1.70 -9.84
CA CYS A 47 -2.58 2.02 -10.94
C CYS A 47 -1.89 2.95 -11.94
N SER A 48 -2.27 2.87 -13.23
CA SER A 48 -1.68 3.74 -14.25
C SER A 48 -2.11 5.21 -14.15
N GLN A 49 -3.29 5.49 -13.58
CA GLN A 49 -3.85 6.84 -13.43
C GLN A 49 -4.42 7.08 -12.02
N ALA A 50 -5.65 6.65 -11.76
CA ALA A 50 -6.32 6.85 -10.49
C ALA A 50 -6.44 5.53 -9.72
N CYS A 51 -6.30 5.61 -8.40
CA CYS A 51 -6.44 4.48 -7.48
C CYS A 51 -7.38 4.88 -6.35
N THR A 52 -8.32 4.01 -6.03
CA THR A 52 -9.26 4.16 -4.92
C THR A 52 -9.23 2.91 -4.05
N LEU A 53 -9.24 3.10 -2.73
CA LEU A 53 -9.42 2.00 -1.80
C LEU A 53 -10.82 1.44 -1.93
N ASP A 54 -10.91 0.11 -2.00
CA ASP A 54 -12.17 -0.60 -2.11
C ASP A 54 -12.04 -1.95 -1.39
N ASP A 55 -12.59 -2.02 -0.18
CA ASP A 55 -12.58 -3.23 0.66
C ASP A 55 -13.55 -4.32 0.16
N SER A 56 -14.37 -4.03 -0.87
CA SER A 56 -15.31 -4.99 -1.46
C SER A 56 -14.63 -5.87 -2.51
N VAL A 57 -13.48 -5.45 -3.05
CA VAL A 57 -12.67 -6.23 -4.00
C VAL A 57 -11.53 -6.96 -3.32
N THR A 58 -11.17 -8.13 -3.84
CA THR A 58 -10.11 -9.00 -3.27
C THR A 58 -8.75 -8.31 -3.15
N LYS A 59 -8.46 -7.30 -3.98
CA LYS A 59 -7.21 -6.53 -3.93
C LYS A 59 -7.20 -5.47 -2.82
N GLY A 60 -8.35 -5.08 -2.26
CA GLY A 60 -8.49 -3.96 -1.31
C GLY A 60 -8.39 -2.57 -1.95
N TYR A 61 -8.31 -2.50 -3.28
CA TYR A 61 -8.28 -1.28 -4.07
C TYR A 61 -8.75 -1.57 -5.49
N GLN A 62 -9.17 -0.51 -6.18
CA GLN A 62 -9.54 -0.54 -7.58
C GLN A 62 -8.87 0.62 -8.33
N CYS A 63 -8.39 0.33 -9.54
CA CYS A 63 -7.89 1.35 -10.43
C CYS A 63 -9.02 1.95 -11.26
N SER A 64 -8.93 3.25 -11.54
CA SER A 64 -9.83 3.96 -12.42
C SER A 64 -9.05 4.89 -13.36
N CYS A 65 -9.70 5.28 -14.45
CA CYS A 65 -9.10 6.13 -15.46
C CYS A 65 -9.78 7.50 -15.48
N HIS A 66 -9.01 8.52 -15.88
CA HIS A 66 -9.53 9.86 -16.10
C HIS A 66 -10.50 9.89 -17.29
N ALA A 67 -11.29 10.96 -17.38
CA ALA A 67 -12.19 11.17 -18.50
C ALA A 67 -11.42 11.11 -19.84
N GLY A 68 -11.98 10.41 -20.83
CA GLY A 68 -11.30 10.16 -22.10
C GLY A 68 -10.44 8.89 -22.11
N TYR A 69 -10.44 8.08 -21.05
CA TYR A 69 -9.72 6.80 -20.98
C TYR A 69 -10.64 5.66 -20.49
N PHE A 70 -10.33 4.43 -20.91
CA PHE A 70 -10.96 3.21 -20.40
C PHE A 70 -9.93 2.31 -19.70
N LEU A 71 -10.35 1.67 -18.62
CA LEU A 71 -9.54 0.68 -17.92
C LEU A 71 -9.55 -0.61 -18.71
N LYS A 72 -8.36 -1.14 -18.98
CA LYS A 72 -8.20 -2.41 -19.68
C LYS A 72 -8.46 -3.58 -18.73
N SER A 73 -8.65 -4.79 -19.28
CA SER A 73 -8.96 -6.00 -18.52
C SER A 73 -7.85 -6.48 -17.57
N ASP A 74 -6.67 -5.85 -17.61
CA ASP A 74 -5.60 -6.08 -16.62
C ASP A 74 -5.81 -5.31 -15.30
N ASP A 75 -6.93 -4.57 -15.16
CA ASP A 75 -7.29 -3.76 -13.98
C ASP A 75 -6.22 -2.71 -13.60
N PHE A 76 -5.36 -2.33 -14.54
CA PHE A 76 -4.23 -1.42 -14.29
C PHE A 76 -4.08 -0.36 -15.39
N THR A 77 -4.09 -0.77 -16.66
CA THR A 77 -3.75 0.07 -17.81
C THR A 77 -4.94 0.92 -18.26
N CYS A 78 -4.74 2.23 -18.35
CA CYS A 78 -5.72 3.15 -18.91
C CYS A 78 -5.37 3.48 -20.37
N LYS A 79 -6.28 3.18 -21.29
CA LYS A 79 -6.14 3.49 -22.72
C LYS A 79 -7.05 4.63 -23.15
N PRO A 80 -6.62 5.51 -24.07
CA PRO A 80 -7.48 6.57 -24.61
C PRO A 80 -8.75 5.98 -25.26
N LEU A 81 -9.89 6.61 -25.02
CA LEU A 81 -11.14 6.32 -25.72
C LEU A 81 -11.00 6.82 -27.16
N GLY A 82 -11.03 5.92 -28.14
CA GLY A 82 -10.97 6.25 -29.57
C GLY A 82 -9.63 5.99 -30.26
N GLU A 83 -8.72 5.24 -29.63
CA GLU A 83 -7.57 4.61 -30.28
C GLU A 83 -7.90 3.21 -30.81
#